data_AF-B8CW37-F1
#
_entry.id   AF-B8CW37-F1
#
_cell.length_a   1.000
_cell.length_b   1.000
_cell.length_c   1.000
_cell.angle_alpha   90.00
_cell.angle_beta   90.00
_cell.angle_gamma   90.00
#
_symmetry.space_group_name_H-M   'P 1'
#
loop_
_entity.id
_entity.type
_entity.pdbx_description
1 polymer ?
#
loop_
_entity_poly.entity_id
_entity_poly.type
_entity_poly.pdbx_seq_one_letter_code
_entity_poly.pdbx_strand_id
1 'polypeptide(L)'
;MKELSLYEEIFTKLEGGVKKLDGGTDDSELNSFSLKFESRVPQLERMCYIMEQVLLRKPSRANVYAGFQKVSRARDIWDRFLKIADNVNKVYIFGEKDDDLPKHPDIDFIYLPEGHKLTREWFLVITKPIGKAMMVAYDLDGFGVHDDEKQRKFKGAKTNNPEIVTKARDLLEEVIASYND
;
A
#
# COMPACT_ATOMS: atom_id res chain seq x y z
N MET A 1 -15.45 12.18 4.64
CA MET A 1 -14.08 11.68 4.39
C MET A 1 -13.31 12.63 3.48
N LYS A 2 -12.06 12.97 3.85
CA LYS A 2 -11.20 13.88 3.07
C LYS A 2 -10.77 13.24 1.74
N GLU A 3 -10.97 13.95 0.62
CA GLU A 3 -10.43 13.50 -0.67
C GLU A 3 -8.90 13.59 -0.67
N LEU A 4 -8.24 12.46 -0.92
CA LEU A 4 -6.78 12.32 -0.94
C LEU A 4 -6.35 11.42 -2.10
N SER A 5 -5.33 11.86 -2.86
CA SER A 5 -4.50 10.99 -3.68
C SER A 5 -3.13 10.88 -3.03
N LEU A 6 -2.82 9.72 -2.46
CA LEU A 6 -1.50 9.48 -1.88
C LEU A 6 -0.45 9.40 -2.99
N TYR A 7 -0.82 8.86 -4.14
CA TYR A 7 0.04 8.82 -5.33
C TYR A 7 0.50 10.22 -5.75
N GLU A 8 -0.42 11.17 -5.97
CA GLU A 8 -0.08 12.54 -6.43
C GLU A 8 0.83 13.26 -5.44
N GLU A 9 0.54 13.13 -4.14
CA GLU A 9 1.29 13.76 -3.04
C GLU A 9 2.73 13.26 -2.90
N ILE A 10 2.98 11.99 -3.25
CA ILE A 10 4.25 11.32 -3.01
C ILE A 10 5.08 11.23 -4.29
N PHE A 11 4.45 10.91 -5.42
CA PHE A 11 5.14 10.72 -6.69
C PHE A 11 5.85 11.99 -7.17
N THR A 12 5.28 13.16 -6.89
CA THR A 12 5.88 14.46 -7.23
C THR A 12 7.07 14.83 -6.34
N LYS A 13 7.14 14.29 -5.12
CA LYS A 13 8.21 14.57 -4.14
C LYS A 13 9.46 13.74 -4.33
N LEU A 14 9.37 12.60 -5.01
CA LEU A 14 10.55 11.81 -5.32
C LEU A 14 11.29 12.39 -6.52
N GLU A 15 12.61 12.34 -6.47
CA GLU A 15 13.46 12.64 -7.61
C GLU A 15 13.68 11.39 -8.47
N GLY A 16 14.22 11.59 -9.68
CA GLY A 16 14.55 10.51 -10.61
C GLY A 16 13.47 10.20 -11.65
N GLY A 17 13.88 9.46 -12.68
CA GLY A 17 13.03 9.02 -13.78
C GLY A 17 12.18 7.80 -13.42
N VAL A 18 11.16 7.54 -14.24
CA VAL A 18 10.30 6.36 -14.12
C VAL A 18 10.98 5.16 -14.76
N LYS A 19 11.23 4.11 -13.98
CA LYS A 19 11.75 2.83 -14.49
C LYS A 19 10.61 1.87 -14.81
N LYS A 20 10.77 1.02 -15.83
CA LYS A 20 9.85 -0.10 -16.07
C LYS A 20 10.34 -1.31 -15.27
N LEU A 21 9.49 -1.87 -14.43
CA LEU A 21 9.78 -3.09 -13.66
C LEU A 21 9.02 -4.25 -14.29
N ASP A 22 9.73 -5.33 -14.62
CA ASP A 22 9.21 -6.51 -15.30
C ASP A 22 9.66 -7.81 -14.61
N GLY A 23 9.48 -8.96 -15.28
CA GLY A 23 9.77 -10.27 -14.71
C GLY A 23 11.26 -10.53 -14.44
N GLY A 24 12.16 -9.73 -15.05
CA GLY A 24 13.61 -9.83 -14.86
C GLY A 24 14.18 -8.85 -13.85
N THR A 25 13.36 -8.01 -13.21
CA THR A 25 13.85 -7.01 -12.26
C THR A 25 14.48 -7.68 -11.03
N ASP A 26 15.72 -7.28 -10.75
CA ASP A 26 16.52 -7.76 -9.63
C ASP A 26 15.99 -7.23 -8.29
N ASP A 27 16.07 -8.05 -7.24
CA ASP A 27 15.63 -7.65 -5.90
C ASP A 27 16.40 -6.44 -5.37
N SER A 28 17.64 -6.20 -5.79
CA SER A 28 18.41 -5.02 -5.43
C SER A 28 17.78 -3.73 -5.97
N GLU A 29 17.18 -3.76 -7.16
CA GLU A 29 16.43 -2.61 -7.69
C GLU A 29 15.14 -2.39 -6.92
N LEU A 30 14.41 -3.47 -6.61
CA LEU A 30 13.22 -3.40 -5.78
C LEU A 30 13.55 -2.92 -4.37
N ASN A 31 14.75 -3.19 -3.85
CA ASN A 31 15.24 -2.74 -2.54
C ASN A 31 15.85 -1.34 -2.52
N SER A 32 15.88 -0.64 -3.65
CA SER A 32 16.40 0.72 -3.72
C SER A 32 15.69 1.65 -2.73
N PHE A 33 16.44 2.65 -2.24
CA PHE A 33 15.97 3.58 -1.22
C PHE A 33 14.79 4.43 -1.69
N SER A 34 14.77 4.81 -2.96
CA SER A 34 13.67 5.53 -3.60
C SER A 34 13.63 5.20 -5.08
N LEU A 35 12.42 5.01 -5.61
CA LEU A 35 12.20 4.57 -6.99
C LEU A 35 10.85 5.06 -7.49
N LYS A 36 10.82 5.63 -8.69
CA LYS A 36 9.60 5.77 -9.48
C LYS A 36 9.54 4.64 -10.50
N PHE A 37 8.36 4.08 -10.69
CA PHE A 37 8.20 2.92 -11.55
C PHE A 37 6.89 2.89 -12.34
N GLU A 38 6.91 2.12 -13.42
CA GLU A 38 5.76 1.55 -14.09
C GLU A 38 5.87 0.03 -14.01
N SER A 39 4.79 -0.64 -13.63
CA SER A 39 4.80 -2.09 -13.47
C SER A 39 3.41 -2.70 -13.56
N ARG A 40 3.31 -3.99 -13.22
CA ARG A 40 2.08 -4.78 -13.17
C ARG A 40 1.88 -5.38 -11.79
N VAL A 41 0.69 -5.97 -11.57
CA VAL A 41 0.31 -6.58 -10.29
C VAL A 41 1.39 -7.50 -9.70
N PRO A 42 2.01 -8.44 -10.45
CA PRO A 42 2.97 -9.38 -9.83
C PRO A 42 4.18 -8.69 -9.18
N GLN A 43 4.67 -7.61 -9.78
CA GLN A 43 5.79 -6.84 -9.24
C GLN A 43 5.36 -5.99 -8.04
N LEU A 44 4.15 -5.44 -8.03
CA LEU A 44 3.59 -4.75 -6.86
C LEU A 44 3.48 -5.70 -5.67
N GLU A 45 2.91 -6.89 -5.90
CA GLU A 45 2.81 -7.94 -4.88
C GLU A 45 4.19 -8.34 -4.36
N ARG A 46 5.18 -8.52 -5.24
CA ARG A 46 6.57 -8.81 -4.85
C ARG A 46 7.16 -7.69 -3.99
N MET A 47 6.95 -6.42 -4.34
CA MET A 47 7.43 -5.29 -3.55
C MET A 47 6.77 -5.21 -2.18
N CYS A 48 5.44 -5.37 -2.11
CA CYS A 48 4.70 -5.45 -0.85
C CYS A 48 5.24 -6.60 0.01
N TYR A 49 5.40 -7.79 -0.57
CA TYR A 49 5.92 -8.95 0.13
C TYR A 49 7.30 -8.69 0.74
N ILE A 50 8.24 -8.12 -0.03
CA ILE A 50 9.58 -7.77 0.47
C ILE A 50 9.50 -6.82 1.67
N MET A 51 8.62 -5.81 1.61
CA MET A 51 8.41 -4.87 2.70
C MET A 51 7.79 -5.54 3.94
N GLU A 52 6.81 -6.41 3.75
CA GLU A 52 6.09 -7.15 4.79
C GLU A 52 6.99 -8.16 5.53
N GLN A 53 7.99 -8.74 4.84
CA GLN A 53 8.95 -9.65 5.47
C GLN A 53 9.65 -9.04 6.69
N VAL A 54 9.84 -7.72 6.73
CA VAL A 54 10.44 -7.03 7.87
C VAL A 54 9.54 -7.08 9.11
N LEU A 55 8.22 -7.15 8.92
CA LEU A 55 7.22 -7.20 9.99
C LEU A 55 6.99 -8.62 10.50
N LEU A 56 7.08 -9.61 9.61
CA LEU A 56 6.86 -11.02 9.95
C LEU A 56 8.02 -11.65 10.74
N ARG A 57 9.21 -11.07 10.69
CA ARG A 57 10.41 -11.66 11.32
C ARG A 57 10.43 -11.52 12.84
N LYS A 58 9.96 -10.39 13.37
CA LYS A 58 9.98 -10.06 14.80
C LYS A 58 8.86 -9.08 15.14
N PRO A 59 8.26 -9.18 16.33
CA PRO A 59 7.36 -8.16 16.84
C PRO A 59 8.00 -6.78 16.78
N SER A 60 7.24 -5.79 16.34
CA SER A 60 7.70 -4.42 16.15
C SER A 60 6.62 -3.42 16.53
N ARG A 61 7.01 -2.25 17.02
CA ARG A 61 6.08 -1.15 17.31
C ARG A 61 5.72 -0.40 16.01
N ALA A 62 5.22 -1.14 15.02
CA ALA A 62 4.87 -0.59 13.72
C ALA A 62 3.37 -0.32 13.61
N ASN A 63 3.01 0.67 12.79
CA ASN A 63 1.65 0.80 12.24
C ASN A 63 1.73 0.61 10.73
N VAL A 64 0.81 -0.17 10.20
CA VAL A 64 0.73 -0.54 8.78
C VAL A 64 -0.54 0.04 8.18
N TYR A 65 -0.42 0.63 6.99
CA TYR A 65 -1.56 1.12 6.21
C TYR A 65 -1.50 0.46 4.86
N ALA A 66 -2.52 -0.32 4.52
CA ALA A 66 -2.61 -1.00 3.23
C ALA A 66 -3.88 -0.56 2.50
N GLY A 67 -3.68 -0.08 1.27
CA GLY A 67 -4.74 0.38 0.40
C GLY A 67 -5.01 -0.61 -0.71
N PHE A 68 -6.26 -1.03 -0.78
CA PHE A 68 -6.81 -1.82 -1.86
C PHE A 68 -7.94 -1.05 -2.50
N GLN A 69 -8.22 -1.37 -3.76
CA GLN A 69 -9.43 -0.87 -4.40
C GLN A 69 -10.69 -1.39 -3.70
N LYS A 70 -10.72 -2.69 -3.43
CA LYS A 70 -11.82 -3.42 -2.80
C LYS A 70 -11.28 -4.32 -1.71
N VAL A 71 -12.01 -4.47 -0.61
CA VAL A 71 -11.58 -5.30 0.54
C VAL A 71 -11.39 -6.77 0.13
N SER A 72 -12.21 -7.30 -0.78
CA SER A 72 -12.06 -8.66 -1.32
C SER A 72 -10.66 -8.96 -1.89
N ARG A 73 -9.93 -7.95 -2.36
CA ARG A 73 -8.57 -8.13 -2.92
C ARG A 73 -7.54 -8.52 -1.86
N ALA A 74 -7.81 -8.24 -0.58
CA ALA A 74 -6.95 -8.70 0.49
C ALA A 74 -7.17 -10.18 0.84
N ARG A 75 -8.23 -10.84 0.33
CA ARG A 75 -8.61 -12.21 0.69
C ARG A 75 -7.49 -13.22 0.45
N ASP A 76 -6.86 -13.19 -0.72
CA ASP A 76 -5.79 -14.13 -1.10
C ASP A 76 -4.52 -13.97 -0.24
N ILE A 77 -4.39 -12.83 0.43
CA ILE A 77 -3.24 -12.48 1.27
C ILE A 77 -3.64 -12.27 2.74
N TRP A 78 -4.88 -12.62 3.12
CA TRP A 78 -5.44 -12.24 4.41
C TRP A 78 -4.73 -12.93 5.58
N ASP A 79 -4.40 -14.21 5.43
CA ASP A 79 -3.62 -14.96 6.42
C ASP A 79 -2.28 -14.29 6.74
N ARG A 80 -1.71 -13.57 5.77
CA ARG A 80 -0.48 -12.81 5.97
C ARG A 80 -0.73 -11.52 6.75
N PHE A 81 -1.82 -10.83 6.50
CA PHE A 81 -2.22 -9.65 7.27
C PHE A 81 -2.57 -9.99 8.72
N LEU A 82 -3.21 -11.13 8.98
CA LEU A 82 -3.44 -11.62 10.34
C LEU A 82 -2.11 -11.81 11.10
N LYS A 83 -1.13 -12.50 10.47
CA LYS A 83 0.21 -12.68 11.05
C LYS A 83 0.98 -11.37 11.22
N ILE A 84 0.76 -10.39 10.34
CA ILE A 84 1.35 -9.07 10.50
C ILE A 84 0.73 -8.39 11.72
N ALA A 85 -0.60 -8.45 11.87
CA ALA A 85 -1.32 -7.85 12.98
C ALA A 85 -0.86 -8.38 14.35
N ASP A 86 -0.57 -9.67 14.45
CA ASP A 86 0.04 -10.28 15.66
C ASP A 86 1.40 -9.69 16.05
N ASN A 87 2.10 -9.04 15.11
CA ASN A 87 3.48 -8.55 15.27
C ASN A 87 3.61 -7.03 15.25
N VAL A 88 2.51 -6.29 15.08
CA VAL A 88 2.52 -4.83 14.96
C VAL A 88 1.51 -4.21 15.93
N ASN A 89 1.55 -2.88 16.12
CA ASN A 89 0.56 -2.24 17.00
C ASN A 89 -0.82 -2.17 16.34
N LYS A 90 -0.84 -1.86 15.04
CA LYS A 90 -2.09 -1.66 14.29
C LYS A 90 -1.88 -1.81 12.79
N VAL A 91 -2.90 -2.35 12.13
CA VAL A 91 -3.04 -2.42 10.68
C VAL A 91 -4.32 -1.71 10.28
N TYR A 92 -4.25 -0.83 9.30
CA TYR A 92 -5.39 -0.16 8.69
C TYR A 92 -5.53 -0.63 7.25
N ILE A 93 -6.70 -1.18 6.93
CA ILE A 93 -7.04 -1.68 5.60
C ILE A 93 -8.04 -0.72 4.96
N PHE A 94 -7.63 -0.06 3.87
CA PHE A 94 -8.46 0.85 3.10
C PHE A 94 -9.02 0.13 1.88
N GLY A 95 -10.30 0.36 1.56
CA GLY A 95 -10.93 -0.15 0.35
C GLY A 95 -12.44 -0.04 0.36
N GLU A 96 -13.08 -0.26 -0.78
CA GLU A 96 -14.54 -0.36 -0.87
C GLU A 96 -15.02 -1.60 -0.11
N LYS A 97 -16.11 -1.46 0.64
CA LYS A 97 -16.73 -2.56 1.39
C LYS A 97 -17.50 -3.50 0.45
N ASP A 98 -16.80 -4.46 -0.13
CA ASP A 98 -17.38 -5.49 -0.99
C ASP A 98 -17.29 -6.92 -0.40
N ASP A 99 -16.67 -7.05 0.77
CA ASP A 99 -16.41 -8.33 1.40
C ASP A 99 -16.28 -8.19 2.93
N ASP A 100 -16.54 -9.28 3.64
CA ASP A 100 -16.44 -9.39 5.09
C ASP A 100 -15.31 -10.38 5.44
N LEU A 101 -14.09 -9.85 5.61
CA LEU A 101 -12.92 -10.63 5.98
C LEU A 101 -12.90 -10.93 7.51
N PRO A 102 -12.28 -12.04 7.93
CA PRO A 102 -12.14 -12.39 9.35
C PRO A 102 -11.56 -11.24 10.18
N LYS A 103 -12.22 -10.87 11.28
CA LYS A 103 -11.79 -9.74 12.12
C LYS A 103 -10.55 -10.08 12.97
N HIS A 104 -9.78 -9.05 13.29
CA HIS A 104 -8.65 -9.12 14.21
C HIS A 104 -8.62 -7.82 15.06
N PRO A 105 -8.34 -7.86 16.37
CA PRO A 105 -8.39 -6.67 17.24
C PRO A 105 -7.46 -5.53 16.76
N ASP A 106 -6.31 -5.89 16.21
CA ASP A 106 -5.32 -4.93 15.72
C ASP A 106 -5.47 -4.58 14.24
N ILE A 107 -6.58 -5.00 13.59
CA ILE A 107 -6.90 -4.61 12.21
C ILE A 107 -8.19 -3.78 12.18
N ASP A 108 -8.08 -2.56 11.68
CA ASP A 108 -9.23 -1.69 11.41
C ASP A 108 -9.47 -1.58 9.91
N PHE A 109 -10.74 -1.71 9.51
CA PHE A 109 -11.17 -1.46 8.15
C PHE A 109 -11.63 -0.02 7.99
N ILE A 110 -11.05 0.68 7.03
CA ILE A 110 -11.41 2.04 6.64
C ILE A 110 -12.14 1.95 5.30
N TYR A 111 -13.47 1.89 5.36
CA TYR A 111 -14.27 1.72 4.16
C TYR A 111 -14.34 3.01 3.37
N LEU A 112 -13.79 2.97 2.16
CA LEU A 112 -13.78 4.11 1.25
C LEU A 112 -15.11 4.19 0.50
N PRO A 113 -15.67 5.39 0.29
CA PRO A 113 -16.84 5.55 -0.56
C PRO A 113 -16.50 5.24 -2.02
N GLU A 114 -17.51 4.85 -2.80
CA GLU A 114 -17.37 4.62 -4.23
C GLU A 114 -16.78 5.86 -4.92
N GLY A 115 -15.79 5.65 -5.79
CA GLY A 115 -15.11 6.73 -6.51
C GLY A 115 -14.09 7.53 -5.70
N HIS A 116 -13.86 7.21 -4.43
CA HIS A 116 -12.80 7.85 -3.65
C HIS A 116 -11.44 7.62 -4.30
N LYS A 117 -10.60 8.67 -4.41
CA LYS A 117 -9.31 8.59 -5.14
C LYS A 117 -8.40 7.45 -4.66
N LEU A 118 -8.34 7.19 -3.35
CA LEU A 118 -7.57 6.07 -2.80
C LEU A 118 -7.99 4.68 -3.32
N THR A 119 -9.21 4.48 -3.84
CA THR A 119 -9.59 3.18 -4.42
C THR A 119 -8.91 2.92 -5.76
N ARG A 120 -8.38 3.97 -6.41
CA ARG A 120 -7.53 3.85 -7.62
C ARG A 120 -6.06 3.63 -7.29
N GLU A 121 -5.70 3.56 -6.01
CA GLU A 121 -4.32 3.50 -5.55
C GLU A 121 -4.06 2.23 -4.76
N TRP A 122 -3.04 1.49 -5.17
CA TRP A 122 -2.46 0.42 -4.38
C TRP A 122 -1.37 1.02 -3.50
N PHE A 123 -1.47 0.88 -2.18
CA PHE A 123 -0.39 1.35 -1.31
C PHE A 123 -0.12 0.45 -0.12
N LEU A 124 1.12 0.49 0.35
CA LEU A 124 1.57 -0.08 1.60
C LEU A 124 2.48 0.92 2.28
N VAL A 125 2.12 1.36 3.48
CA VAL A 125 2.91 2.28 4.31
C VAL A 125 3.23 1.59 5.62
N ILE A 126 4.51 1.47 5.93
CA ILE A 126 5.01 0.86 7.16
C ILE A 126 5.72 1.95 7.96
N THR A 127 5.15 2.28 9.10
CA THR A 127 5.71 3.24 10.03
C THR A 127 6.22 2.53 11.27
N LYS A 128 7.45 2.82 11.67
CA LYS A 128 8.06 2.33 12.91
C LYS A 128 9.17 3.29 13.35
N PRO A 129 9.66 3.21 14.60
CA PRO A 129 10.74 4.08 15.07
C PRO A 129 11.95 4.09 14.13
N ILE A 130 12.39 2.91 13.68
CA ILE A 130 13.56 2.73 12.80
C ILE A 130 13.20 1.82 11.62
N GLY A 131 13.47 2.27 10.39
CA GLY A 131 13.28 1.49 9.14
C GLY A 131 11.90 1.66 8.50
N LYS A 132 11.44 2.90 8.34
CA LYS A 132 10.19 3.23 7.65
C LYS A 132 10.28 2.91 6.16
N ALA A 133 9.18 2.46 5.57
CA ALA A 133 9.12 2.18 4.14
C ALA A 133 7.71 2.41 3.63
N MET A 134 7.59 2.83 2.37
CA MET A 134 6.30 2.92 1.70
C MET A 134 6.41 2.59 0.21
N MET A 135 5.27 2.19 -0.36
CA MET A 135 5.04 2.10 -1.78
C MET A 135 3.60 2.54 -2.07
N VAL A 136 3.41 3.30 -3.15
CA VAL A 136 2.10 3.68 -3.67
C VAL A 136 2.13 3.59 -5.19
N ALA A 137 1.07 3.08 -5.79
CA ALA A 137 0.94 2.93 -7.23
C ALA A 137 -0.49 3.24 -7.68
N TYR A 138 -0.62 4.11 -8.67
CA TYR A 138 -1.88 4.45 -9.32
C TYR A 138 -2.18 3.46 -10.43
N ASP A 139 -3.42 2.97 -10.48
CA ASP A 139 -3.92 2.08 -11.52
C ASP A 139 -4.23 2.87 -12.81
N LEU A 140 -3.42 2.64 -13.84
CA LEU A 140 -3.54 3.32 -15.12
C LEU A 140 -4.70 2.80 -15.96
N ASP A 141 -5.04 1.52 -15.81
CA ASP A 141 -6.05 0.87 -16.64
C ASP A 141 -7.44 0.99 -16.01
N GLY A 142 -7.53 0.80 -14.69
CA GLY A 142 -8.80 0.64 -14.00
C GLY A 142 -9.19 -0.82 -13.83
N PHE A 143 -10.25 -1.03 -13.04
CA PHE A 143 -10.72 -2.35 -12.66
C PHE A 143 -11.64 -2.97 -13.71
N GLY A 144 -11.52 -4.29 -13.91
CA GLY A 144 -12.37 -5.04 -14.82
C GLY A 144 -12.13 -4.74 -16.30
N VAL A 145 -11.02 -4.08 -16.63
CA VAL A 145 -10.63 -3.75 -18.01
C VAL A 145 -9.97 -4.94 -18.71
N HIS A 146 -9.28 -5.80 -17.97
CA HIS A 146 -8.59 -6.98 -18.51
C HIS A 146 -9.23 -8.25 -17.97
N ASP A 147 -9.33 -9.29 -18.84
CA ASP A 147 -9.73 -10.63 -18.41
C ASP A 147 -8.74 -11.22 -17.39
N ASP A 148 -7.44 -10.91 -17.57
CA ASP A 148 -6.38 -11.21 -16.62
C ASP A 148 -5.97 -9.94 -15.87
N GLU A 149 -6.44 -9.82 -14.63
CA GLU A 149 -6.13 -8.69 -13.74
C GLU A 149 -4.62 -8.50 -13.53
N LYS A 150 -3.78 -9.54 -13.74
CA LYS A 150 -2.32 -9.42 -13.62
C LYS A 150 -1.70 -8.54 -14.71
N GLN A 151 -2.44 -8.24 -15.78
CA GLN A 151 -1.97 -7.38 -16.86
C GLN A 151 -2.15 -5.89 -16.59
N ARG A 152 -2.93 -5.53 -15.56
CA ARG A 152 -3.17 -4.14 -15.16
C ARG A 152 -1.86 -3.41 -14.93
N LYS A 153 -1.76 -2.24 -15.55
CA LYS A 153 -0.59 -1.38 -15.48
C LYS A 153 -0.75 -0.37 -14.35
N PHE A 154 0.33 -0.21 -13.62
CA PHE A 154 0.42 0.72 -12.52
C PHE A 154 1.61 1.63 -12.69
N LYS A 155 1.47 2.85 -12.21
CA LYS A 155 2.57 3.81 -12.09
C LYS A 155 2.71 4.22 -10.65
N GLY A 156 3.89 4.11 -10.08
CA GLY A 156 4.07 4.23 -8.66
C GLY A 156 5.42 4.74 -8.21
N ALA A 157 5.53 4.84 -6.90
CA ALA A 157 6.66 5.34 -6.17
C ALA A 157 6.89 4.44 -4.95
N LYS A 158 8.15 4.09 -4.70
CA LYS A 158 8.61 3.46 -3.46
C LYS A 158 9.62 4.40 -2.80
N THR A 159 9.60 4.50 -1.47
CA THR A 159 10.66 5.18 -0.72
C THR A 159 10.81 4.67 0.71
N ASN A 160 12.03 4.74 1.22
CA ASN A 160 12.36 4.58 2.63
C ASN A 160 12.73 5.92 3.30
N ASN A 161 12.54 7.05 2.61
CA ASN A 161 12.79 8.38 3.17
C ASN A 161 11.84 8.62 4.36
N PRO A 162 12.35 8.77 5.59
CA PRO A 162 11.52 8.89 6.77
C PRO A 162 10.56 10.08 6.74
N GLU A 163 10.94 11.20 6.14
CA GLU A 163 10.10 12.40 6.05
C GLU A 163 8.91 12.17 5.13
N ILE A 164 9.14 11.55 3.96
CA ILE A 164 8.09 11.25 2.99
C ILE A 164 7.14 10.19 3.54
N VAL A 165 7.68 9.13 4.18
CA VAL A 165 6.84 8.10 4.81
C VAL A 165 6.02 8.68 5.98
N THR A 166 6.59 9.61 6.75
CA THR A 166 5.87 10.30 7.83
C THR A 166 4.75 11.17 7.27
N LYS A 167 5.02 11.92 6.18
CA LYS A 167 3.97 12.69 5.49
C LYS A 167 2.85 11.77 4.98
N ALA A 168 3.18 10.63 4.39
CA ALA A 168 2.19 9.67 3.92
C ALA A 168 1.30 9.14 5.05
N ARG A 169 1.90 8.81 6.20
CA ARG A 169 1.17 8.44 7.41
C ARG A 169 0.21 9.55 7.83
N ASP A 170 0.70 10.78 7.95
CA ASP A 170 -0.10 11.89 8.46
C ASP A 170 -1.33 12.15 7.58
N LEU A 171 -1.16 12.07 6.25
CA LEU A 171 -2.26 12.17 5.29
C LEU A 171 -3.29 11.05 5.46
N LEU A 172 -2.86 9.81 5.73
CA LEU A 172 -3.76 8.67 5.93
C LEU A 172 -4.48 8.74 7.29
N GLU A 173 -3.80 9.20 8.33
CA GLU A 173 -4.39 9.44 9.66
C GLU A 173 -5.48 10.53 9.60
N GLU A 174 -5.31 11.57 8.78
CA GLU A 174 -6.37 12.55 8.52
C GLU A 174 -7.61 11.95 7.84
N VAL A 175 -7.41 10.99 6.93
CA VAL A 175 -8.52 10.24 6.31
C VAL A 175 -9.24 9.41 7.37
N ILE A 176 -8.50 8.69 8.23
CA ILE A 176 -9.06 7.89 9.34
C ILE A 176 -9.82 8.77 10.33
N ALA A 177 -9.29 9.93 10.71
CA ALA A 177 -9.98 10.86 11.60
C ALA A 177 -11.33 11.28 11.00
N SER A 178 -11.33 11.67 9.71
CA SER A 178 -12.55 12.08 8.98
C SER A 178 -13.55 10.95 8.68
N TYR A 179 -13.19 9.70 9.00
CA TYR A 179 -14.07 8.53 8.91
C TYR A 179 -14.82 8.28 10.21
N ASN A 180 -14.21 8.63 11.35
CA ASN A 180 -14.77 8.43 12.69
C ASN A 180 -15.64 9.61 13.17
N ASP A 181 -15.56 10.75 12.48
CA ASP A 181 -16.44 11.92 12.66
C ASP A 181 -17.80 11.73 11.96
#